data_AF-A0A7X9HPH4-F1
#
_entry.id   AF-A0A7X9HPH4-F1
#
_cell.length_a   1.000
_cell.length_b   1.000
_cell.length_c   1.000
_cell.angle_alpha   90.00
_cell.angle_beta   90.00
_cell.angle_gamma   90.00
#
_symmetry.space_group_name_H-M   'P 1'
#
loop_
_entity.id
_entity.type
_entity.pdbx_description
1 polymer ?
#
loop_
_entity_poly.entity_id
_entity_poly.type
_entity_poly.pdbx_seq_one_letter_code
_entity_poly.pdbx_strand_id
1 'polypeptide(L)'
;LVAYALGITNVNPLQYNLLFERFLNPARKSMPDIDVDFADDKREEVISYVKEKYGENSVAQIITFNRLSSKQVIRDVARVLKIPIPQVDNITKWIPSKFGRVFTIDQALAEVPELAWLKKSDDPTIQELLKYARILEGMNRNASKHAAGVVITPGDVSDFVPLATYGDESTVVTQFNMKDLEEAGLLKMDFLGLDTLSIIRDTLELVKQNRGIEINIDEIPTDDKRTYELFGRGQTTAVFQFESAPMREYLKKLKPSSITDLAAMNALYRPGPMDFIDDFISRKHGKKQIVYPHPVLESILKETYGIIVYQEQVIQIANRVAGMSLADADLLRRAMGKKDLKAMQEQREKFIAGAGKNNISKKVAEEIFEAIDKFANYGFNKSHAVAYSIVAYQTAYLKAHFLEEFLAANLTNKYDNTDKVTILLEDCRKLGVKVQPPDINHPTVNFKVIKGEIIFGMAAIKNVGVQAVQEIQSVHENLGRDFTSIYDFCSHIDTRVVNKRALEGLVLAGAFDSFGGSRAQHFGEIEEALAFGSKLKSVKESHTDSLFASSTDTMDFQLPSLPDVRPWDNKERLAKERQGLG
;
A
#
# COMPACT_ATOMS: atom_id res chain seq x y z
N LEU A 1 -6.72 -26.34 -2.89
CA LEU A 1 -8.15 -26.73 -3.01
C LEU A 1 -8.84 -26.71 -1.66
N VAL A 2 -8.34 -27.43 -0.65
CA VAL A 2 -8.91 -27.41 0.72
C VAL A 2 -9.04 -25.98 1.26
N ALA A 3 -7.98 -25.17 1.18
CA ALA A 3 -8.03 -23.77 1.58
C ALA A 3 -9.13 -22.96 0.86
N TYR A 4 -9.35 -23.22 -0.43
CA TYR A 4 -10.40 -22.55 -1.21
C TYR A 4 -11.81 -23.01 -0.78
N ALA A 5 -12.00 -24.32 -0.61
CA ALA A 5 -13.27 -24.89 -0.18
C ALA A 5 -13.69 -24.44 1.24
N LEU A 6 -12.72 -24.14 2.10
CA LEU A 6 -12.94 -23.66 3.47
C LEU A 6 -13.01 -22.12 3.57
N GLY A 7 -12.87 -21.39 2.46
CA GLY A 7 -12.90 -19.92 2.47
C GLY A 7 -11.64 -19.26 3.05
N ILE A 8 -10.52 -19.99 3.15
CA ILE A 8 -9.21 -19.41 3.53
C ILE A 8 -8.61 -18.62 2.35
N THR A 9 -8.93 -19.01 1.11
CA THR A 9 -8.56 -18.27 -0.11
C THR A 9 -9.75 -18.16 -1.03
N ASN A 10 -9.87 -17.02 -1.74
CA ASN A 10 -10.96 -16.77 -2.68
C ASN A 10 -10.61 -17.18 -4.13
N VAL A 11 -9.41 -17.72 -4.37
CA VAL A 11 -8.96 -18.09 -5.72
C VAL A 11 -9.17 -19.57 -5.98
N ASN A 12 -9.94 -19.92 -7.01
CA ASN A 12 -10.11 -21.31 -7.43
C ASN A 12 -8.78 -21.87 -8.01
N PRO A 13 -8.09 -22.78 -7.32
CA PRO A 13 -6.79 -23.26 -7.76
C PRO A 13 -6.87 -24.14 -9.00
N LEU A 14 -8.01 -24.78 -9.28
CA LEU A 14 -8.18 -25.64 -10.44
C LEU A 14 -8.32 -24.82 -11.73
N GLN A 15 -8.99 -23.67 -11.65
CA GLN A 15 -9.17 -22.76 -12.79
C GLN A 15 -7.83 -22.23 -13.32
N TYR A 16 -6.87 -21.97 -12.43
CA TYR A 16 -5.57 -21.39 -12.76
C TYR A 16 -4.41 -22.39 -12.67
N ASN A 17 -4.68 -23.70 -12.58
CA ASN A 17 -3.67 -24.75 -12.45
C ASN A 17 -2.63 -24.48 -11.34
N LEU A 18 -3.09 -24.02 -10.16
CA LEU A 18 -2.24 -23.76 -9.00
C LEU A 18 -1.92 -25.08 -8.28
N LEU A 19 -0.64 -25.29 -7.96
CA LEU A 19 -0.15 -26.56 -7.41
C LEU A 19 -0.19 -26.58 -5.88
N PHE A 20 -0.71 -27.65 -5.31
CA PHE A 20 -0.75 -27.85 -3.85
C PHE A 20 0.64 -28.15 -3.28
N GLU A 21 1.44 -28.94 -3.99
CA GLU A 21 2.78 -29.37 -3.57
C GLU A 21 3.76 -28.21 -3.43
N ARG A 22 3.47 -27.08 -4.09
CA ARG A 22 4.23 -25.84 -3.95
C ARG A 22 3.93 -25.14 -2.61
N PHE A 23 2.75 -25.33 -2.05
CA PHE A 23 2.35 -24.80 -0.75
C PHE A 23 2.80 -25.75 0.38
N LEU A 24 2.36 -27.01 0.32
CA LEU A 24 2.75 -28.03 1.28
C LEU A 24 3.36 -29.22 0.54
N ASN A 25 4.68 -29.38 0.69
CA ASN A 25 5.41 -30.46 0.03
C ASN A 25 5.43 -31.71 0.94
N PRO A 26 4.81 -32.84 0.53
CA PRO A 26 4.75 -34.05 1.35
C PRO A 26 6.13 -34.64 1.71
N ALA A 27 7.15 -34.38 0.88
CA ALA A 27 8.52 -34.82 1.14
C ALA A 27 9.24 -33.96 2.19
N ARG A 28 8.62 -32.87 2.69
CA ARG A 28 9.20 -31.94 3.66
C ARG A 28 8.38 -31.89 4.94
N LYS A 29 9.03 -32.15 6.07
CA LYS A 29 8.47 -31.87 7.40
C LYS A 29 8.68 -30.38 7.73
N SER A 30 7.77 -29.54 7.28
CA SER A 30 7.71 -28.13 7.69
C SER A 30 6.28 -27.70 7.86
N MET A 31 6.02 -26.84 8.83
CA MET A 31 4.73 -26.20 8.98
C MET A 31 4.42 -25.34 7.75
N PRO A 32 3.20 -25.39 7.20
CA PRO A 32 2.77 -24.42 6.20
C PRO A 32 2.65 -23.04 6.82
N ASP A 33 2.90 -22.02 6.01
CA ASP A 33 2.80 -20.62 6.38
C ASP A 33 1.62 -20.00 5.63
N ILE A 34 0.64 -19.46 6.35
CA ILE A 34 -0.56 -18.86 5.76
C ILE A 34 -0.61 -17.40 6.17
N ASP A 35 -0.31 -16.55 5.21
CA ASP A 35 -0.42 -15.10 5.33
C ASP A 35 -1.79 -14.66 4.81
N VAL A 36 -2.46 -13.78 5.54
CA VAL A 36 -3.80 -13.31 5.20
C VAL A 36 -3.83 -11.79 5.15
N ASP A 37 -4.32 -11.25 4.04
CA ASP A 37 -4.51 -9.82 3.83
C ASP A 37 -5.92 -9.40 4.32
N PHE A 38 -5.97 -8.35 5.14
CA PHE A 38 -7.20 -7.73 5.63
C PHE A 38 -7.24 -6.24 5.26
N ALA A 39 -8.42 -5.62 5.30
CA ALA A 39 -8.51 -4.17 5.28
C ALA A 39 -7.66 -3.59 6.43
N ASP A 40 -6.82 -2.62 6.10
CA ASP A 40 -5.77 -2.12 7.00
C ASP A 40 -6.33 -1.52 8.30
N ASP A 41 -7.47 -0.86 8.22
CA ASP A 41 -8.22 -0.27 9.32
C ASP A 41 -9.03 -1.29 10.15
N LYS A 42 -9.21 -2.52 9.66
CA LYS A 42 -9.92 -3.62 10.34
C LYS A 42 -9.00 -4.70 10.90
N ARG A 43 -7.70 -4.60 10.63
CA ARG A 43 -6.70 -5.57 11.06
C ARG A 43 -6.68 -5.78 12.58
N GLU A 44 -6.75 -4.70 13.36
CA GLU A 44 -6.72 -4.82 14.83
C GLU A 44 -7.99 -5.52 15.37
N GLU A 45 -9.14 -5.39 14.70
CA GLU A 45 -10.37 -6.14 15.06
C GLU A 45 -10.16 -7.67 14.92
N VAL A 46 -9.44 -8.10 13.88
CA VAL A 46 -9.09 -9.52 13.68
C VAL A 46 -8.15 -10.01 14.78
N ILE A 47 -7.17 -9.19 15.17
CA ILE A 47 -6.25 -9.52 16.27
C ILE A 47 -7.01 -9.64 17.58
N SER A 48 -7.91 -8.70 17.87
CA SER A 48 -8.80 -8.76 19.03
C SER A 48 -9.67 -10.01 19.03
N TYR A 49 -10.24 -10.41 17.88
CA TYR A 49 -10.99 -11.66 17.76
C TYR A 49 -10.14 -12.90 18.09
N VAL A 50 -8.91 -12.95 17.58
CA VAL A 50 -7.98 -14.07 17.84
C VAL A 50 -7.63 -14.13 19.33
N LYS A 51 -7.37 -12.99 19.96
CA LYS A 51 -7.15 -12.87 21.41
C LYS A 51 -8.36 -13.35 22.22
N GLU A 52 -9.56 -12.91 21.89
CA GLU A 52 -10.79 -13.34 22.56
C GLU A 52 -11.01 -14.85 22.41
N LYS A 53 -10.73 -15.40 21.23
CA LYS A 53 -10.98 -16.81 20.91
C LYS A 53 -9.99 -17.78 21.55
N TYR A 54 -8.71 -17.43 21.59
CA TYR A 54 -7.65 -18.32 22.09
C TYR A 54 -7.17 -17.97 23.50
N GLY A 55 -7.56 -16.81 24.02
CA GLY A 55 -7.13 -16.26 25.30
C GLY A 55 -6.13 -15.12 25.13
N GLU A 56 -6.33 -14.03 25.87
CA GLU A 56 -5.50 -12.81 25.79
C GLU A 56 -4.01 -13.11 26.00
N ASN A 57 -3.70 -14.01 26.93
CA ASN A 57 -2.33 -14.40 27.23
C ASN A 57 -1.74 -15.43 26.25
N SER A 58 -2.55 -16.03 25.38
CA SER A 58 -2.11 -17.04 24.42
C SER A 58 -1.76 -16.45 23.05
N VAL A 59 -1.88 -15.14 22.90
CA VAL A 59 -1.68 -14.42 21.65
C VAL A 59 -0.82 -13.18 21.90
N ALA A 60 0.30 -13.07 21.20
CA ALA A 60 1.18 -11.90 21.29
C ALA A 60 1.58 -11.40 19.90
N GLN A 61 1.86 -10.11 19.78
CA GLN A 61 2.42 -9.56 18.54
C GLN A 61 3.93 -9.85 18.48
N ILE A 62 4.47 -10.01 17.27
CA ILE A 62 5.89 -10.34 17.10
C ILE A 62 6.72 -9.05 17.15
N ILE A 63 7.89 -9.08 17.79
CA ILE A 63 8.87 -7.97 17.72
C ILE A 63 9.65 -7.97 16.41
N THR A 64 9.99 -6.79 15.95
CA THR A 64 10.91 -6.55 14.84
C THR A 64 12.06 -5.67 15.32
N PHE A 65 13.29 -6.05 14.95
CA PHE A 65 14.47 -5.25 15.23
C PHE A 65 14.87 -4.48 13.98
N ASN A 66 14.74 -3.15 14.03
CA ASN A 66 15.22 -2.30 12.96
C ASN A 66 16.75 -2.27 13.00
N ARG A 67 17.40 -2.71 11.93
CA ARG A 67 18.86 -2.66 11.80
C ARG A 67 19.31 -1.36 11.17
N LEU A 68 20.49 -0.91 11.57
CA LEU A 68 21.13 0.27 10.99
C LEU A 68 21.51 0.01 9.54
N SER A 69 20.75 0.61 8.62
CA SER A 69 21.16 0.69 7.21
C SER A 69 22.33 1.66 7.03
N SER A 70 23.09 1.49 5.95
CA SER A 70 24.28 2.31 5.63
C SER A 70 23.99 3.81 5.61
N LYS A 71 22.82 4.22 5.10
CA LYS A 71 22.38 5.63 5.13
C LYS A 71 22.08 6.12 6.54
N GLN A 72 21.43 5.29 7.36
CA GLN A 72 21.05 5.66 8.73
C GLN A 72 22.27 5.72 9.65
N VAL A 73 23.16 4.72 9.58
CA VAL A 73 24.37 4.69 10.41
C VAL A 73 25.28 5.88 10.10
N ILE A 74 25.43 6.26 8.83
CA ILE A 74 26.20 7.46 8.46
C ILE A 74 25.57 8.72 9.05
N ARG A 75 24.23 8.87 9.01
CA ARG A 75 23.56 10.03 9.61
C ARG A 75 23.71 10.09 11.12
N ASP A 76 23.54 8.95 11.80
CA ASP A 76 23.61 8.88 13.26
C ASP A 76 25.04 9.15 13.74
N VAL A 77 26.07 8.54 13.12
CA VAL A 77 27.48 8.79 13.45
C VAL A 77 27.87 10.23 13.11
N ALA A 78 27.47 10.75 11.95
CA ALA A 78 27.76 12.11 11.54
C ALA A 78 27.19 13.15 12.51
N ARG A 79 25.99 12.89 13.08
CA ARG A 79 25.38 13.74 14.11
C ARG A 79 26.25 13.80 15.37
N VAL A 80 26.80 12.66 15.81
CA VAL A 80 27.69 12.58 16.98
C VAL A 80 29.01 13.31 16.72
N LEU A 81 29.56 13.15 15.50
CA LEU A 81 30.76 13.85 15.05
C LEU A 81 30.52 15.33 14.67
N LYS A 82 29.28 15.83 14.80
CA LYS A 82 28.87 17.20 14.47
C LYS A 82 29.17 17.62 13.03
N ILE A 83 29.10 16.67 12.09
CA ILE A 83 29.26 16.95 10.66
C ILE A 83 27.99 17.65 10.15
N PRO A 84 28.11 18.76 9.37
CA PRO A 84 26.96 19.49 8.85
C PRO A 84 26.03 18.62 8.00
N ILE A 85 24.71 18.75 8.21
CA ILE A 85 23.66 17.99 7.49
C ILE A 85 23.83 18.02 5.95
N PRO A 86 24.13 19.16 5.30
CA PRO A 86 24.30 19.19 3.84
C PRO A 86 25.42 18.26 3.34
N GLN A 87 26.48 18.09 4.12
CA GLN A 87 27.59 17.21 3.79
C GLN A 87 27.18 15.74 3.92
N VAL A 88 26.42 15.40 4.97
CA VAL A 88 25.87 14.06 5.19
C VAL A 88 24.88 13.68 4.09
N ASP A 89 24.03 14.62 3.67
CA ASP A 89 23.09 14.38 2.57
C ASP A 89 23.81 14.22 1.24
N ASN A 90 24.92 14.93 1.01
CA ASN A 90 25.77 14.74 -0.16
C ASN A 90 26.42 13.35 -0.19
N ILE A 91 26.68 12.71 0.94
CA ILE A 91 27.18 11.33 1.02
C ILE A 91 26.03 10.33 0.82
N THR A 92 24.99 10.45 1.65
CA THR A 92 23.92 9.44 1.72
C THR A 92 23.04 9.39 0.48
N LYS A 93 22.95 10.47 -0.30
CA LYS A 93 22.20 10.47 -1.58
C LYS A 93 22.79 9.51 -2.62
N TRP A 94 24.11 9.31 -2.60
CA TRP A 94 24.80 8.48 -3.60
C TRP A 94 24.79 6.99 -3.24
N ILE A 95 24.45 6.63 -2.00
CA ILE A 95 24.37 5.22 -1.59
C ILE A 95 23.16 4.58 -2.28
N PRO A 96 23.35 3.58 -3.17
CA PRO A 96 22.25 2.98 -3.90
C PRO A 96 21.33 2.20 -2.98
N SER A 97 20.09 2.03 -3.43
CA SER A 97 19.12 1.15 -2.77
C SER A 97 18.50 0.27 -3.84
N LYS A 98 18.78 -1.04 -3.78
CA LYS A 98 18.34 -2.02 -4.76
C LYS A 98 17.42 -3.02 -4.08
N PHE A 99 16.20 -3.16 -4.59
CA PHE A 99 15.16 -4.04 -4.02
C PHE A 99 14.85 -3.75 -2.53
N GLY A 100 14.78 -2.47 -2.16
CA GLY A 100 14.55 -2.07 -0.76
C GLY A 100 15.73 -2.31 0.17
N ARG A 101 16.84 -2.87 -0.31
CA ARG A 101 18.09 -3.01 0.44
C ARG A 101 19.06 -1.91 0.06
N VAL A 102 19.49 -1.15 1.06
CA VAL A 102 20.57 -0.17 0.91
C VAL A 102 21.88 -0.95 0.73
N PHE A 103 22.71 -0.52 -0.23
CA PHE A 103 24.05 -1.09 -0.41
C PHE A 103 24.86 -0.88 0.85
N THR A 104 25.68 -1.87 1.22
CA THR A 104 26.61 -1.70 2.34
C THR A 104 27.57 -0.56 2.05
N ILE A 105 28.16 0.02 3.10
CA ILE A 105 29.15 1.10 2.95
C ILE A 105 30.26 0.66 2.01
N ASP A 106 30.76 -0.58 2.13
CA ASP A 106 31.85 -1.05 1.29
C ASP A 106 31.45 -1.32 -0.16
N GLN A 107 30.24 -1.81 -0.41
CA GLN A 107 29.69 -1.94 -1.77
C GLN A 107 29.53 -0.57 -2.42
N ALA A 108 28.93 0.39 -1.71
CA ALA A 108 28.73 1.73 -2.21
C ALA A 108 30.07 2.41 -2.53
N LEU A 109 31.08 2.27 -1.67
CA LEU A 109 32.42 2.82 -1.91
C LEU A 109 33.22 2.08 -3.01
N ALA A 110 32.80 0.89 -3.44
CA ALA A 110 33.44 0.15 -4.52
C ALA A 110 32.78 0.42 -5.87
N GLU A 111 31.46 0.54 -5.89
CA GLU A 111 30.66 0.62 -7.13
C GLU A 111 30.27 2.05 -7.52
N VAL A 112 30.34 3.03 -6.59
CA VAL A 112 29.90 4.41 -6.85
C VAL A 112 31.10 5.38 -6.92
N PRO A 113 31.46 5.88 -8.11
CA PRO A 113 32.59 6.80 -8.29
C PRO A 113 32.47 8.08 -7.46
N GLU A 114 31.26 8.61 -7.27
CA GLU A 114 30.98 9.84 -6.52
C GLU A 114 31.29 9.71 -5.02
N LEU A 115 31.43 8.49 -4.51
CA LEU A 115 31.83 8.22 -3.13
C LEU A 115 33.32 7.91 -2.99
N ALA A 116 34.08 7.83 -4.08
CA ALA A 116 35.51 7.46 -4.05
C ALA A 116 36.38 8.46 -3.27
N TRP A 117 35.98 9.74 -3.22
CA TRP A 117 36.68 10.76 -2.45
C TRP A 117 36.67 10.48 -0.94
N LEU A 118 35.65 9.79 -0.41
CA LEU A 118 35.57 9.46 1.02
C LEU A 118 36.70 8.52 1.45
N LYS A 119 37.16 7.63 0.56
CA LYS A 119 38.33 6.76 0.80
C LYS A 119 39.66 7.51 0.73
N LYS A 120 39.69 8.62 -0.01
CA LYS A 120 40.91 9.40 -0.30
C LYS A 120 40.98 10.69 0.52
N SER A 121 40.00 10.95 1.39
CA SER A 121 39.93 12.17 2.17
C SER A 121 40.94 12.11 3.31
N ASP A 122 41.76 13.15 3.43
CA ASP A 122 42.68 13.34 4.55
C ASP A 122 42.00 14.02 5.77
N ASP A 123 40.71 14.32 5.68
CA ASP A 123 39.93 14.88 6.80
C ASP A 123 39.75 13.82 7.89
N PRO A 124 40.31 14.01 9.10
CA PRO A 124 40.21 13.05 10.20
C PRO A 124 38.75 12.72 10.56
N THR A 125 37.86 13.71 10.46
CA THR A 125 36.43 13.56 10.80
C THR A 125 35.72 12.61 9.85
N ILE A 126 36.07 12.66 8.56
CA ILE A 126 35.50 11.78 7.52
C ILE A 126 36.06 10.35 7.65
N GLN A 127 37.34 10.22 8.00
CA GLN A 127 37.94 8.92 8.27
C GLN A 127 37.31 8.25 9.50
N GLU A 128 37.10 9.01 10.58
CA GLU A 128 36.37 8.54 11.77
C GLU A 128 34.93 8.16 11.47
N LEU A 129 34.21 8.98 10.69
CA LEU A 129 32.85 8.69 10.23
C LEU A 129 32.78 7.32 9.57
N LEU A 130 33.64 7.04 8.58
CA LEU A 130 33.64 5.76 7.88
C LEU A 130 34.02 4.60 8.79
N LYS A 131 35.03 4.79 9.65
CA LYS A 131 35.49 3.77 10.59
C LYS A 131 34.37 3.35 11.53
N TYR A 132 33.71 4.30 12.18
CA TYR A 132 32.62 4.01 13.12
C TYR A 132 31.37 3.50 12.40
N ALA A 133 31.02 4.10 11.26
CA ALA A 133 29.85 3.68 10.50
C ALA A 133 29.96 2.22 10.01
N ARG A 134 31.15 1.76 9.59
CA ARG A 134 31.38 0.35 9.21
C ARG A 134 31.20 -0.62 10.37
N ILE A 135 31.64 -0.24 11.58
CA ILE A 135 31.50 -1.10 12.77
C ILE A 135 30.03 -1.23 13.18
N LEU A 136 29.28 -0.12 13.08
CA LEU A 136 27.89 -0.05 13.52
C LEU A 136 26.87 -0.50 12.45
N GLU A 137 27.31 -0.68 11.20
CA GLU A 137 26.44 -1.12 10.10
C GLU A 137 25.82 -2.49 10.41
N GLY A 138 24.50 -2.59 10.26
CA GLY A 138 23.77 -3.83 10.49
C GLY A 138 23.49 -4.17 11.95
N MET A 139 23.97 -3.37 12.91
CA MET A 139 23.58 -3.51 14.32
C MET A 139 22.10 -3.16 14.53
N ASN A 140 21.49 -3.76 15.55
CA ASN A 140 20.12 -3.45 15.95
C ASN A 140 20.06 -2.03 16.54
N ARG A 141 19.12 -1.21 16.07
CA ARG A 141 18.93 0.18 16.52
C ARG A 141 17.85 0.29 17.58
N ASN A 142 16.66 -0.21 17.27
CA ASN A 142 15.49 -0.13 18.13
C ASN A 142 14.56 -1.33 17.90
N ALA A 143 13.82 -1.68 18.95
CA ALA A 143 12.70 -2.59 18.88
C ALA A 143 11.47 -1.87 18.31
N SER A 144 10.67 -2.59 17.53
CA SER A 144 9.38 -2.13 17.01
C SER A 144 8.42 -3.30 16.91
N LYS A 145 7.12 -3.03 16.92
CA LYS A 145 6.08 -4.02 16.69
C LYS A 145 6.09 -4.47 15.22
N HIS A 146 5.98 -5.78 14.96
CA HIS A 146 5.87 -6.29 13.60
C HIS A 146 4.56 -5.82 12.97
N ALA A 147 4.63 -5.41 11.70
CA ALA A 147 3.48 -4.88 10.98
C ALA A 147 2.43 -5.94 10.59
N ALA A 148 2.63 -7.22 10.92
CA ALA A 148 1.76 -8.32 10.47
C ALA A 148 1.75 -9.50 11.44
N GLY A 149 2.93 -9.95 11.87
CA GLY A 149 3.12 -11.17 12.64
C GLY A 149 2.49 -11.19 14.03
N VAL A 150 1.76 -12.27 14.28
CA VAL A 150 1.16 -12.68 15.54
C VAL A 150 1.60 -14.10 15.85
N VAL A 151 1.92 -14.38 17.12
CA VAL A 151 2.17 -15.73 17.61
C VAL A 151 0.95 -16.22 18.39
N ILE A 152 0.59 -17.49 18.19
CA ILE A 152 -0.51 -18.16 18.91
C ILE A 152 0.04 -19.42 19.57
N THR A 153 -0.11 -19.52 20.89
CA THR A 153 0.39 -20.64 21.70
C THR A 153 -0.76 -21.43 22.32
N PRO A 154 -0.56 -22.72 22.67
CA PRO A 154 -1.60 -23.53 23.34
C PRO A 154 -1.85 -23.13 24.80
N GLY A 155 -0.97 -22.32 25.40
CA GLY A 155 -1.05 -21.79 26.76
C GLY A 155 -0.57 -20.33 26.78
N ASP A 156 -0.10 -19.83 27.92
CA ASP A 156 0.43 -18.47 28.03
C ASP A 156 1.69 -18.32 27.15
N VAL A 157 1.78 -17.24 26.36
CA VAL A 157 2.93 -17.01 25.48
C VAL A 157 4.23 -16.95 26.30
N SER A 158 4.16 -16.44 27.54
CA SER A 158 5.31 -16.32 28.44
C SER A 158 5.91 -17.66 28.88
N ASP A 159 5.15 -18.77 28.80
CA ASP A 159 5.67 -20.12 29.05
C ASP A 159 6.63 -20.60 27.95
N PHE A 160 6.54 -20.00 26.75
CA PHE A 160 7.31 -20.40 25.57
C PHE A 160 8.38 -19.38 25.19
N VAL A 161 8.07 -18.09 25.27
CA VAL A 161 8.99 -17.01 24.87
C VAL A 161 8.90 -15.80 25.79
N PRO A 162 10.04 -15.13 26.06
CA PRO A 162 10.03 -13.90 26.84
C PRO A 162 9.25 -12.80 26.10
N LEU A 163 8.54 -11.99 26.88
CA LEU A 163 7.70 -10.89 26.40
C LEU A 163 8.30 -9.54 26.78
N ALA A 164 7.91 -8.48 26.06
CA ALA A 164 8.23 -7.10 26.35
C ALA A 164 7.01 -6.21 26.09
N THR A 165 6.93 -5.06 26.74
CA THR A 165 5.94 -4.03 26.43
C THR A 165 6.49 -3.10 25.34
N TYR A 166 5.61 -2.63 24.45
CA TYR A 166 5.97 -1.71 23.39
C TYR A 166 5.06 -0.48 23.39
N GLY A 167 5.63 0.70 23.64
CA GLY A 167 4.87 1.94 23.78
C GLY A 167 4.16 1.97 25.13
N ASP A 168 2.87 1.67 25.11
CA ASP A 168 2.03 1.62 26.32
C ASP A 168 2.11 0.25 27.00
N GLU A 169 1.85 0.20 28.32
CA GLU A 169 1.93 -1.03 29.11
C GLU A 169 0.99 -2.15 28.65
N SER A 170 -0.05 -1.81 27.87
CA SER A 170 -1.05 -2.76 27.36
C SER A 170 -0.61 -3.53 26.10
N THR A 171 0.40 -3.06 25.38
CA THR A 171 0.84 -3.70 24.12
C THR A 171 2.00 -4.64 24.40
N VAL A 172 1.70 -5.94 24.39
CA VAL A 172 2.68 -7.00 24.63
C VAL A 172 3.22 -7.56 23.31
N VAL A 173 4.54 -7.63 23.20
CA VAL A 173 5.27 -8.21 22.07
C VAL A 173 6.21 -9.31 22.54
N THR A 174 6.52 -10.27 21.66
CA THR A 174 7.58 -11.25 21.90
C THR A 174 8.95 -10.56 21.98
N GLN A 175 9.96 -11.15 22.63
CA GLN A 175 11.35 -10.68 22.47
C GLN A 175 12.09 -11.41 21.34
N PHE A 176 11.55 -12.54 20.90
CA PHE A 176 12.06 -13.31 19.76
C PHE A 176 11.51 -12.75 18.46
N ASN A 177 12.39 -12.58 17.48
CA ASN A 177 11.98 -12.15 16.15
C ASN A 177 11.29 -13.30 15.38
N MET A 178 10.69 -12.99 14.23
CA MET A 178 9.94 -13.94 13.42
C MET A 178 10.69 -15.25 13.10
N LYS A 179 12.01 -15.17 12.84
CA LYS A 179 12.82 -16.37 12.54
C LYS A 179 13.08 -17.20 13.79
N ASP A 180 13.42 -16.53 14.89
CA ASP A 180 13.68 -17.19 16.16
C ASP A 180 12.42 -17.93 16.67
N LEU A 181 11.23 -17.37 16.43
CA LEU A 181 9.94 -18.01 16.74
C LEU A 181 9.66 -19.24 15.87
N GLU A 182 10.00 -19.19 14.57
CA GLU A 182 9.87 -20.34 13.67
C GLU A 182 10.82 -21.46 14.09
N GLU A 183 12.06 -21.13 14.46
CA GLU A 183 13.05 -22.08 14.99
C GLU A 183 12.63 -22.67 16.34
N ALA A 184 11.92 -21.89 17.16
CA ALA A 184 11.31 -22.36 18.41
C ALA A 184 10.06 -23.24 18.19
N GLY A 185 9.58 -23.40 16.96
CA GLY A 185 8.45 -24.26 16.62
C GLY A 185 7.09 -23.68 16.98
N LEU A 186 6.98 -22.36 17.16
CA LEU A 186 5.73 -21.70 17.48
C LEU A 186 4.91 -21.39 16.22
N LEU A 187 3.58 -21.47 16.34
CA LEU A 187 2.68 -21.07 15.28
C LEU A 187 2.73 -19.55 15.11
N LYS A 188 3.16 -19.11 13.93
CA LYS A 188 3.09 -17.73 13.50
C LYS A 188 2.00 -17.56 12.45
N MET A 189 1.33 -16.41 12.50
CA MET A 189 0.34 -15.99 11.51
C MET A 189 0.66 -14.54 11.14
N ASP A 190 0.70 -14.23 9.85
CA ASP A 190 0.82 -12.85 9.39
C ASP A 190 -0.57 -12.34 9.00
N PHE A 191 -1.07 -11.36 9.75
CA PHE A 191 -2.25 -10.60 9.41
C PHE A 191 -1.80 -9.28 8.80
N LEU A 192 -1.80 -9.19 7.47
CA LEU A 192 -1.35 -8.01 6.75
C LEU A 192 -2.50 -7.02 6.63
N GLY A 193 -2.20 -5.73 6.81
CA GLY A 193 -3.11 -4.65 6.47
C GLY A 193 -2.85 -4.21 5.03
N LEU A 194 -3.83 -4.40 4.16
CA LEU A 194 -3.77 -4.01 2.76
C LEU A 194 -4.80 -2.91 2.47
N ASP A 195 -4.29 -1.69 2.29
CA ASP A 195 -5.06 -0.48 1.97
C ASP A 195 -6.04 -0.65 0.78
N THR A 196 -5.68 -1.51 -0.16
CA THR A 196 -6.47 -1.79 -1.36
C THR A 196 -7.78 -2.48 -1.00
N LEU A 197 -7.81 -3.31 0.05
CA LEU A 197 -9.05 -3.95 0.51
C LEU A 197 -9.98 -2.92 1.17
N SER A 198 -9.42 -1.95 1.90
CA SER A 198 -10.17 -0.82 2.45
C SER A 198 -10.76 0.04 1.34
N ILE A 199 -9.99 0.35 0.30
CA ILE A 199 -10.47 1.07 -0.90
C ILE A 199 -11.60 0.31 -1.59
N ILE A 200 -11.49 -1.01 -1.75
CA ILE A 200 -12.55 -1.84 -2.35
C ILE A 200 -13.81 -1.73 -1.50
N ARG A 201 -13.72 -1.97 -0.18
CA ARG A 201 -14.86 -1.87 0.74
C ARG A 201 -15.52 -0.49 0.66
N ASP A 202 -14.75 0.57 0.80
CA ASP A 202 -15.27 1.94 0.81
C ASP A 202 -15.92 2.31 -0.53
N THR A 203 -15.36 1.81 -1.64
CA THR A 203 -15.99 1.97 -2.96
C THR A 203 -17.34 1.27 -3.00
N LEU A 204 -17.44 0.03 -2.51
CA LEU A 204 -18.70 -0.72 -2.47
C LEU A 204 -19.74 -0.03 -1.59
N GLU A 205 -19.34 0.52 -0.44
CA GLU A 205 -20.22 1.28 0.44
C GLU A 205 -20.74 2.55 -0.25
N LEU A 206 -19.88 3.30 -0.93
CA LEU A 206 -20.28 4.47 -1.71
C LEU A 206 -21.23 4.10 -2.86
N VAL A 207 -20.97 2.99 -3.56
CA VAL A 207 -21.85 2.50 -4.63
C VAL A 207 -23.22 2.12 -4.09
N LYS A 208 -23.27 1.44 -2.94
CA LYS A 208 -24.53 1.10 -2.27
C LYS A 208 -25.29 2.35 -1.84
N GLN A 209 -24.62 3.34 -1.25
CA GLN A 209 -25.24 4.58 -0.79
C GLN A 209 -25.77 5.45 -1.94
N ASN A 210 -25.00 5.60 -3.02
CA ASN A 210 -25.31 6.53 -4.09
C ASN A 210 -26.20 5.94 -5.18
N ARG A 211 -26.05 4.64 -5.46
CA ARG A 211 -26.73 3.96 -6.56
C ARG A 211 -27.71 2.90 -6.09
N GLY A 212 -27.71 2.53 -4.81
CA GLY A 212 -28.55 1.44 -4.29
C GLY A 212 -28.15 0.05 -4.79
N ILE A 213 -26.94 -0.09 -5.37
CA ILE A 213 -26.45 -1.34 -5.95
C ILE A 213 -25.56 -2.03 -4.93
N GLU A 214 -25.86 -3.29 -4.63
CA GLU A 214 -25.04 -4.15 -3.79
C GLU A 214 -24.24 -5.09 -4.70
N ILE A 215 -22.91 -5.07 -4.56
CA ILE A 215 -21.99 -5.82 -5.40
C ILE A 215 -21.22 -6.79 -4.50
N ASN A 216 -21.28 -8.08 -4.83
CA ASN A 216 -20.36 -9.05 -4.27
C ASN A 216 -19.08 -9.03 -5.11
N ILE A 217 -17.98 -8.55 -4.53
CA ILE A 217 -16.71 -8.37 -5.23
C ILE A 217 -16.04 -9.70 -5.65
N ASP A 218 -16.36 -10.79 -4.96
CA ASP A 218 -15.83 -12.12 -5.28
C ASP A 218 -16.57 -12.79 -6.45
N GLU A 219 -17.73 -12.26 -6.84
CA GLU A 219 -18.59 -12.81 -7.91
C GLU A 219 -18.59 -11.98 -9.20
N ILE A 220 -17.75 -10.95 -9.30
CA ILE A 220 -17.67 -10.13 -10.51
C ILE A 220 -17.21 -10.95 -11.73
N PRO A 221 -17.70 -10.67 -12.94
CA PRO A 221 -17.28 -11.39 -14.15
C PRO A 221 -15.80 -11.18 -14.41
N THR A 222 -15.07 -12.26 -14.71
CA THR A 222 -13.61 -12.22 -14.97
C THR A 222 -13.25 -11.95 -16.44
N ASP A 223 -14.24 -11.77 -17.31
CA ASP A 223 -14.10 -11.55 -18.75
C ASP A 223 -14.67 -10.20 -19.21
N ASP A 224 -14.85 -9.24 -18.29
CA ASP A 224 -15.42 -7.94 -18.61
C ASP A 224 -14.52 -7.12 -19.53
N LYS A 225 -15.02 -6.82 -20.73
CA LYS A 225 -14.29 -6.11 -21.77
C LYS A 225 -13.91 -4.69 -21.33
N ARG A 226 -14.81 -3.98 -20.64
CA ARG A 226 -14.58 -2.59 -20.23
C ARG A 226 -13.41 -2.49 -19.25
N THR A 227 -13.30 -3.45 -18.34
CA THR A 227 -12.19 -3.58 -17.39
C THR A 227 -10.86 -3.81 -18.12
N TYR A 228 -10.81 -4.75 -19.07
CA TYR A 228 -9.59 -5.00 -19.84
C TYR A 228 -9.20 -3.85 -20.77
N GLU A 229 -10.17 -3.13 -21.34
CA GLU A 229 -9.90 -1.93 -22.12
C GLU A 229 -9.24 -0.83 -21.29
N LEU A 230 -9.60 -0.68 -20.01
CA LEU A 230 -8.96 0.27 -19.08
C LEU A 230 -7.46 -0.03 -18.95
N PHE A 231 -7.09 -1.30 -18.76
CA PHE A 231 -5.69 -1.72 -18.78
C PHE A 231 -5.03 -1.47 -20.14
N GLY A 232 -5.70 -1.84 -21.24
CA GLY A 232 -5.18 -1.66 -22.60
C GLY A 232 -5.01 -0.20 -23.03
N ARG A 233 -5.71 0.74 -22.40
CA ARG A 233 -5.51 2.20 -22.56
C ARG A 233 -4.44 2.77 -21.62
N GLY A 234 -3.96 1.96 -20.66
CA GLY A 234 -3.01 2.39 -19.62
C GLY A 234 -3.63 3.35 -18.61
N GLN A 235 -4.95 3.28 -18.39
CA GLN A 235 -5.70 4.15 -17.45
C GLN A 235 -5.68 3.60 -16.01
N THR A 236 -4.55 3.01 -15.61
CA THR A 236 -4.39 2.23 -14.35
C THR A 236 -3.90 3.07 -13.17
N THR A 237 -4.07 4.39 -13.18
CA THR A 237 -3.87 5.22 -11.97
C THR A 237 -4.77 4.67 -10.85
N ALA A 238 -4.21 4.47 -9.64
CA ALA A 238 -4.92 3.86 -8.51
C ALA A 238 -5.41 2.41 -8.71
N VAL A 239 -5.01 1.73 -9.79
CA VAL A 239 -5.27 0.29 -9.97
C VAL A 239 -4.10 -0.48 -9.37
N PHE A 240 -4.39 -1.29 -8.36
CA PHE A 240 -3.41 -1.99 -7.54
C PHE A 240 -2.35 -2.73 -8.38
N GLN A 241 -1.07 -2.60 -7.98
CA GLN A 241 0.14 -3.12 -8.66
C GLN A 241 0.46 -2.58 -10.07
N PHE A 242 -0.49 -1.93 -10.77
CA PHE A 242 -0.34 -1.54 -12.18
C PHE A 242 -0.19 -0.03 -12.41
N GLU A 243 0.15 0.75 -11.38
CA GLU A 243 0.12 2.22 -11.43
C GLU A 243 1.34 2.87 -12.11
N SER A 244 2.51 2.20 -12.05
CA SER A 244 3.77 2.82 -12.47
C SER A 244 3.77 3.20 -13.96
N ALA A 245 4.42 4.32 -14.31
CA ALA A 245 4.43 4.81 -15.69
C ALA A 245 4.98 3.79 -16.71
N PRO A 246 6.11 3.08 -16.46
CA PRO A 246 6.59 2.09 -17.42
C PRO A 246 5.67 0.87 -17.52
N MET A 247 5.04 0.45 -16.41
CA MET A 247 4.02 -0.60 -16.42
C MET A 247 2.85 -0.24 -17.34
N ARG A 248 2.34 1.01 -17.24
CA ARG A 248 1.27 1.52 -18.12
C ARG A 248 1.62 1.43 -19.60
N GLU A 249 2.86 1.74 -19.97
CA GLU A 249 3.32 1.64 -21.36
C GLU A 249 3.36 0.17 -21.84
N TYR A 250 3.81 -0.75 -20.99
CA TYR A 250 3.75 -2.17 -21.33
C TYR A 250 2.32 -2.70 -21.43
N LEU A 251 1.40 -2.24 -20.57
CA LEU A 251 -0.02 -2.63 -20.64
C LEU A 251 -0.68 -2.15 -21.94
N LYS A 252 -0.38 -0.94 -22.40
CA LYS A 252 -0.86 -0.43 -23.70
C LYS A 252 -0.41 -1.30 -24.88
N LYS A 253 0.81 -1.82 -24.81
CA LYS A 253 1.34 -2.77 -25.81
C LYS A 253 0.74 -4.16 -25.65
N LEU A 254 0.60 -4.65 -24.42
CA LEU A 254 0.12 -5.99 -24.10
C LEU A 254 -1.38 -6.16 -24.42
N LYS A 255 -2.19 -5.13 -24.16
CA LYS A 255 -3.66 -5.16 -24.24
C LYS A 255 -4.21 -6.43 -23.57
N PRO A 256 -4.06 -6.56 -22.23
CA PRO A 256 -4.45 -7.77 -21.52
C PRO A 256 -5.93 -8.09 -21.77
N SER A 257 -6.25 -9.37 -21.90
CA SER A 257 -7.62 -9.85 -22.17
C SER A 257 -8.04 -11.00 -21.23
N SER A 258 -7.26 -11.23 -20.18
CA SER A 258 -7.47 -12.30 -19.20
C SER A 258 -6.70 -12.00 -17.91
N ILE A 259 -7.10 -12.60 -16.79
CA ILE A 259 -6.36 -12.54 -15.51
C ILE A 259 -4.97 -13.16 -15.66
N THR A 260 -4.83 -14.19 -16.49
CA THR A 260 -3.53 -14.82 -16.77
C THR A 260 -2.53 -13.87 -17.42
N ASP A 261 -2.98 -12.96 -18.30
CA ASP A 261 -2.11 -11.91 -18.86
C ASP A 261 -1.64 -10.92 -17.78
N LEU A 262 -2.54 -10.54 -16.87
CA LEU A 262 -2.22 -9.63 -15.76
C LEU A 262 -1.21 -10.30 -14.80
N ALA A 263 -1.44 -11.56 -14.43
CA ALA A 263 -0.55 -12.33 -13.58
C ALA A 263 0.84 -12.50 -14.21
N ALA A 264 0.90 -12.74 -15.53
CA ALA A 264 2.17 -12.85 -16.23
C ALA A 264 2.91 -11.51 -16.26
N MET A 265 2.19 -10.41 -16.49
CA MET A 265 2.79 -9.07 -16.47
C MET A 265 3.35 -8.73 -15.09
N ASN A 266 2.61 -9.02 -14.00
CA ASN A 266 3.08 -8.81 -12.63
C ASN A 266 4.33 -9.65 -12.32
N ALA A 267 4.38 -10.89 -12.81
CA ALA A 267 5.54 -11.75 -12.65
C ALA A 267 6.77 -11.26 -13.45
N LEU A 268 6.55 -10.79 -14.68
CA LEU A 268 7.61 -10.38 -15.61
C LEU A 268 8.14 -8.95 -15.36
N TYR A 269 7.32 -8.05 -14.82
CA TYR A 269 7.69 -6.64 -14.59
C TYR A 269 8.59 -6.48 -13.35
N ARG A 270 9.77 -7.10 -13.41
CA ARG A 270 10.82 -7.05 -12.38
C ARG A 270 12.18 -7.00 -13.07
N PRO A 271 13.20 -6.36 -12.47
CA PRO A 271 14.55 -6.36 -13.03
C PRO A 271 15.07 -7.78 -13.27
N GLY A 272 15.46 -8.09 -14.51
CA GLY A 272 15.78 -9.46 -14.96
C GLY A 272 14.73 -9.98 -15.96
N PRO A 273 13.55 -10.43 -15.52
CA PRO A 273 12.54 -10.96 -16.42
C PRO A 273 11.90 -9.91 -17.35
N MET A 274 12.11 -8.61 -17.12
CA MET A 274 11.61 -7.54 -17.99
C MET A 274 12.06 -7.68 -19.46
N ASP A 275 13.22 -8.26 -19.71
CA ASP A 275 13.75 -8.47 -21.06
C ASP A 275 12.86 -9.42 -21.90
N PHE A 276 12.02 -10.23 -21.24
CA PHE A 276 11.10 -11.15 -21.90
C PHE A 276 9.72 -10.53 -22.18
N ILE A 277 9.42 -9.33 -21.69
CA ILE A 277 8.11 -8.70 -21.86
C ILE A 277 7.82 -8.43 -23.34
N ASP A 278 8.79 -7.90 -24.09
CA ASP A 278 8.60 -7.62 -25.52
C ASP A 278 8.40 -8.91 -26.34
N ASP A 279 9.07 -10.00 -25.95
CA ASP A 279 8.87 -11.33 -26.56
C ASP A 279 7.46 -11.87 -26.24
N PHE A 280 7.04 -11.77 -24.98
CA PHE A 280 5.71 -12.16 -24.52
C PHE A 280 4.60 -11.43 -25.29
N ILE A 281 4.72 -10.10 -25.42
CA ILE A 281 3.77 -9.25 -26.16
C ILE A 281 3.77 -9.61 -27.65
N SER A 282 4.94 -9.80 -28.25
CA SER A 282 5.05 -10.12 -29.68
C SER A 282 4.43 -11.48 -30.01
N ARG A 283 4.62 -12.48 -29.15
CA ARG A 283 4.01 -13.80 -29.30
C ARG A 283 2.49 -13.76 -29.10
N LYS A 284 2.00 -13.03 -28.10
CA LYS A 284 0.56 -12.83 -27.87
C LYS A 284 -0.15 -12.27 -29.10
N HIS A 285 0.42 -11.25 -29.73
CA HIS A 285 -0.17 -10.60 -30.92
C HIS A 285 0.14 -11.33 -32.23
N GLY A 286 0.74 -12.53 -32.19
CA GLY A 286 1.07 -13.30 -33.39
C GLY A 286 2.17 -12.69 -34.27
N LYS A 287 2.89 -11.66 -33.79
CA LYS A 287 4.01 -11.05 -34.52
C LYS A 287 5.26 -11.93 -34.54
N LYS A 288 5.36 -12.84 -33.57
CA LYS A 288 6.42 -13.85 -33.47
C LYS A 288 5.79 -15.22 -33.24
N GLN A 289 6.33 -16.23 -33.92
CA GLN A 289 5.86 -17.60 -33.76
C GLN A 289 6.12 -18.11 -32.34
N ILE A 290 5.11 -18.76 -31.76
CA ILE A 290 5.26 -19.48 -30.50
C ILE A 290 5.97 -20.80 -30.81
N VAL A 291 7.17 -20.97 -30.25
CA VAL A 291 7.98 -22.18 -30.43
C VAL A 291 8.10 -22.90 -29.10
N TYR A 292 7.81 -24.19 -29.10
CA TYR A 292 7.99 -25.08 -27.96
C TYR A 292 9.14 -26.05 -28.26
N PRO A 293 10.13 -26.20 -27.37
CA PRO A 293 11.22 -27.18 -27.55
C PRO A 293 10.72 -28.63 -27.69
N HIS A 294 9.55 -28.94 -27.14
CA HIS A 294 8.92 -30.25 -27.24
C HIS A 294 7.38 -30.12 -27.12
N PRO A 295 6.58 -30.95 -27.82
CA PRO A 295 5.11 -30.90 -27.76
C PRO A 295 4.52 -31.01 -26.34
N VAL A 296 5.18 -31.76 -25.45
CA VAL A 296 4.75 -31.90 -24.03
C VAL A 296 4.71 -30.57 -23.27
N LEU A 297 5.48 -29.57 -23.72
CA LEU A 297 5.55 -28.26 -23.08
C LEU A 297 4.39 -27.36 -23.46
N GLU A 298 3.69 -27.65 -24.56
CA GLU A 298 2.60 -26.83 -25.05
C GLU A 298 1.51 -26.68 -23.99
N SER A 299 1.06 -27.77 -23.36
CA SER A 299 0.01 -27.72 -22.33
C SER A 299 0.39 -26.90 -21.09
N ILE A 300 1.69 -26.74 -20.81
CA ILE A 300 2.21 -26.03 -19.64
C ILE A 300 2.45 -24.55 -19.96
N LEU A 301 3.04 -24.28 -21.13
CA LEU A 301 3.50 -22.94 -21.51
C LEU A 301 2.53 -22.20 -22.43
N LYS A 302 1.41 -22.81 -22.84
CA LYS A 302 0.39 -22.16 -23.68
C LYS A 302 -0.13 -20.87 -23.06
N GLU A 303 -0.40 -20.86 -21.76
CA GLU A 303 -0.88 -19.67 -21.04
C GLU A 303 0.13 -18.52 -20.99
N THR A 304 1.41 -18.79 -21.22
CA THR A 304 2.49 -17.79 -21.23
C THR A 304 3.19 -17.72 -22.59
N TYR A 305 2.48 -18.12 -23.65
CA TYR A 305 2.94 -18.04 -25.04
C TYR A 305 4.32 -18.68 -25.27
N GLY A 306 4.61 -19.80 -24.60
CA GLY A 306 5.87 -20.54 -24.74
C GLY A 306 7.05 -19.97 -23.93
N ILE A 307 6.80 -19.04 -23.00
CA ILE A 307 7.83 -18.46 -22.12
C ILE A 307 7.66 -19.04 -20.71
N ILE A 308 8.76 -19.45 -20.07
CA ILE A 308 8.73 -19.92 -18.68
C ILE A 308 8.68 -18.70 -17.77
N VAL A 309 7.58 -18.52 -17.05
CA VAL A 309 7.36 -17.37 -16.15
C VAL A 309 7.24 -17.82 -14.70
N TYR A 310 6.57 -18.95 -14.47
CA TYR A 310 6.19 -19.38 -13.13
C TYR A 310 7.04 -20.54 -12.60
N GLN A 311 7.20 -20.58 -11.28
CA GLN A 311 7.82 -21.70 -10.57
C GLN A 311 7.02 -23.00 -10.75
N GLU A 312 5.70 -22.90 -10.80
CA GLU A 312 4.77 -24.01 -11.00
C GLU A 312 4.95 -24.63 -12.39
N GLN A 313 5.27 -23.80 -13.41
CA GLN A 313 5.61 -24.32 -14.74
C GLN A 313 6.89 -25.15 -14.69
N VAL A 314 7.92 -24.70 -13.96
CA VAL A 314 9.16 -25.49 -13.77
C VAL A 314 8.85 -26.84 -13.11
N ILE A 315 8.00 -26.85 -12.08
CA ILE A 315 7.59 -28.08 -11.39
C ILE A 315 6.85 -29.03 -12.35
N GLN A 316 5.90 -28.50 -13.13
CA GLN A 316 5.16 -29.28 -14.12
C GLN A 316 6.05 -29.81 -15.25
N ILE A 317 7.03 -29.02 -15.71
CA ILE A 317 7.98 -29.44 -16.73
C ILE A 317 8.83 -30.60 -16.20
N ALA A 318 9.38 -30.49 -14.98
CA ALA A 318 10.13 -31.58 -14.35
C ALA A 318 9.29 -32.85 -14.17
N ASN A 319 8.03 -32.72 -13.80
CA ASN A 319 7.11 -33.86 -13.69
C ASN A 319 6.83 -34.51 -15.06
N ARG A 320 6.47 -33.73 -16.09
CA ARG A 320 6.04 -34.25 -17.39
C ARG A 320 7.21 -34.70 -18.28
N VAL A 321 8.33 -33.99 -18.24
CA VAL A 321 9.52 -34.29 -19.06
C VAL A 321 10.32 -35.41 -18.40
N ALA A 322 10.66 -35.26 -17.11
CA ALA A 322 11.55 -36.21 -16.43
C ALA A 322 10.82 -37.29 -15.60
N GLY A 323 9.48 -37.25 -15.50
CA GLY A 323 8.74 -38.22 -14.68
C GLY A 323 8.96 -38.07 -13.18
N MET A 324 9.51 -36.93 -12.73
CA MET A 324 9.75 -36.65 -11.31
C MET A 324 8.42 -36.52 -10.56
N SER A 325 8.36 -36.92 -9.29
CA SER A 325 7.19 -36.58 -8.48
C SER A 325 7.07 -35.05 -8.33
N LEU A 326 5.87 -34.52 -8.11
CA LEU A 326 5.68 -33.08 -7.90
C LEU A 326 6.48 -32.57 -6.67
N ALA A 327 6.63 -33.42 -5.66
CA ALA A 327 7.46 -33.16 -4.48
C ALA A 327 8.96 -33.03 -4.84
N ASP A 328 9.49 -33.94 -5.65
CA ASP A 328 10.89 -33.90 -6.10
C ASP A 328 11.16 -32.72 -7.05
N ALA A 329 10.17 -32.39 -7.88
CA ALA A 329 10.25 -31.25 -8.79
C ALA A 329 10.28 -29.90 -8.04
N ASP A 330 9.62 -29.78 -6.88
CA ASP A 330 9.78 -28.60 -6.01
C ASP A 330 11.18 -28.53 -5.36
N LEU A 331 11.79 -29.68 -5.05
CA LEU A 331 13.19 -29.73 -4.59
C LEU A 331 14.16 -29.22 -5.67
N LEU A 332 13.95 -29.59 -6.94
CA LEU A 332 14.69 -29.04 -8.09
C LEU A 332 14.58 -27.51 -8.12
N ARG A 333 13.36 -26.97 -8.05
CA ARG A 333 13.11 -25.52 -8.03
C ARG A 333 13.80 -24.83 -6.85
N ARG A 334 13.86 -25.47 -5.68
CA ARG A 334 14.60 -24.97 -4.51
C ARG A 334 16.12 -24.96 -4.71
N ALA A 335 16.68 -26.03 -5.27
CA ALA A 335 18.11 -26.11 -5.57
C ALA A 335 18.54 -24.98 -6.52
N MET A 336 17.73 -24.71 -7.54
CA MET A 336 17.93 -23.59 -8.46
C MET A 336 17.92 -22.25 -7.75
N GLY A 337 16.93 -22.01 -6.88
CA GLY A 337 16.84 -20.76 -6.11
C GLY A 337 18.01 -20.52 -5.16
N LYS A 338 18.65 -21.58 -4.64
CA LYS A 338 19.82 -21.49 -3.75
C LYS A 338 21.16 -21.41 -4.49
N LYS A 339 21.19 -21.61 -5.81
CA LYS A 339 22.42 -21.69 -6.62
C LYS A 339 23.43 -22.72 -6.10
N ASP A 340 22.94 -23.82 -5.54
CA ASP A 340 23.80 -24.91 -5.11
C ASP A 340 24.27 -25.70 -6.34
N LEU A 341 25.49 -25.43 -6.78
CA LEU A 341 26.08 -26.04 -7.98
C LEU A 341 26.08 -27.56 -7.91
N LYS A 342 26.33 -28.13 -6.73
CA LYS A 342 26.40 -29.59 -6.55
C LYS A 342 24.99 -30.20 -6.63
N ALA A 343 24.04 -29.62 -5.91
CA ALA A 343 22.65 -30.07 -5.98
C ALA A 343 22.08 -29.91 -7.39
N MET A 344 22.42 -28.84 -8.11
CA MET A 344 21.99 -28.61 -9.48
C MET A 344 22.49 -29.68 -10.45
N GLN A 345 23.75 -30.09 -10.33
CA GLN A 345 24.32 -31.14 -11.18
C GLN A 345 23.65 -32.50 -10.93
N GLU A 346 23.43 -32.87 -9.67
CA GLU A 346 22.70 -34.09 -9.30
C GLU A 346 21.27 -34.09 -9.86
N GLN A 347 20.59 -32.95 -9.82
CA GLN A 347 19.24 -32.83 -10.34
C GLN A 347 19.20 -32.82 -11.87
N ARG A 348 20.23 -32.26 -12.54
CA ARG A 348 20.36 -32.30 -14.01
C ARG A 348 20.46 -33.74 -14.51
N GLU A 349 21.28 -34.57 -13.86
CA GLU A 349 21.44 -35.98 -14.21
C GLU A 349 20.12 -36.75 -14.06
N LYS A 350 19.40 -36.53 -12.94
CA LYS A 350 18.07 -37.11 -12.72
C LYS A 350 17.06 -36.67 -13.78
N PHE A 351 17.07 -35.39 -14.14
CA PHE A 351 16.17 -34.84 -15.15
C PHE A 351 16.40 -35.47 -16.52
N ILE A 352 17.65 -35.57 -16.98
CA ILE A 352 18.00 -36.13 -18.29
C ILE A 352 17.73 -37.64 -18.32
N ALA A 353 18.08 -38.37 -17.25
CA ALA A 353 17.80 -39.80 -17.16
C ALA A 353 16.29 -40.08 -17.16
N GLY A 354 15.51 -39.26 -16.47
CA GLY A 354 14.05 -39.29 -16.48
C GLY A 354 13.47 -38.99 -17.86
N ALA A 355 13.99 -37.97 -18.55
CA ALA A 355 13.57 -37.60 -19.90
C ALA A 355 13.80 -38.75 -20.91
N GLY A 356 14.93 -39.46 -20.78
CA GLY A 356 15.21 -40.65 -21.58
C GLY A 356 14.16 -41.76 -21.41
N LYS A 357 13.64 -41.96 -20.19
CA LYS A 357 12.55 -42.92 -19.92
C LYS A 357 11.22 -42.52 -20.56
N ASN A 358 11.01 -41.22 -20.81
CA ASN A 358 9.82 -40.67 -21.45
C ASN A 358 9.99 -40.48 -22.97
N ASN A 359 10.98 -41.14 -23.59
CA ASN A 359 11.29 -41.06 -25.03
C ASN A 359 11.65 -39.64 -25.52
N ILE A 360 12.21 -38.80 -24.65
CA ILE A 360 12.69 -37.46 -25.02
C ILE A 360 14.20 -37.55 -25.26
N SER A 361 14.66 -37.08 -26.42
CA SER A 361 16.08 -37.12 -26.77
C SER A 361 16.92 -36.32 -25.76
N LYS A 362 18.14 -36.80 -25.47
CA LYS A 362 19.06 -36.11 -24.56
C LYS A 362 19.27 -34.64 -24.96
N LYS A 363 19.42 -34.35 -26.26
CA LYS A 363 19.62 -32.98 -26.76
C LYS A 363 18.46 -32.06 -26.38
N VAL A 364 17.22 -32.51 -26.58
CA VAL A 364 16.02 -31.75 -26.22
C VAL A 364 15.89 -31.62 -24.70
N ALA A 365 16.20 -32.68 -23.94
CA ALA A 365 16.18 -32.61 -22.48
C ALA A 365 17.19 -31.59 -21.92
N GLU A 366 18.38 -31.52 -22.51
CA GLU A 366 19.41 -30.53 -22.13
C GLU A 366 18.97 -29.10 -22.47
N GLU A 367 18.41 -28.88 -23.67
CA GLU A 367 17.85 -27.58 -24.07
C GLU A 367 16.74 -27.11 -23.11
N ILE A 368 15.84 -28.02 -22.71
CA ILE A 368 14.78 -27.71 -21.74
C ILE A 368 15.37 -27.39 -20.37
N PHE A 369 16.36 -28.16 -19.90
CA PHE A 369 16.98 -27.92 -18.60
C PHE A 369 17.73 -26.57 -18.57
N GLU A 370 18.44 -26.22 -19.64
CA GLU A 370 19.11 -24.93 -19.79
C GLU A 370 18.10 -23.77 -19.81
N ALA A 371 16.97 -23.93 -20.49
CA ALA A 371 15.89 -22.96 -20.43
C ALA A 371 15.39 -22.79 -18.99
N ILE A 372 15.13 -23.88 -18.27
CA ILE A 372 14.72 -23.82 -16.87
C ILE A 372 15.76 -23.09 -16.03
N ASP A 373 17.05 -23.43 -16.14
CA ASP A 373 18.13 -22.83 -15.32
C ASP A 373 18.25 -21.31 -15.54
N LYS A 374 18.17 -20.88 -16.81
CA LYS A 374 18.15 -19.44 -17.16
C LYS A 374 16.98 -18.70 -16.50
N PHE A 375 15.81 -19.34 -16.44
CA PHE A 375 14.59 -18.73 -15.87
C PHE A 375 14.42 -18.95 -14.37
N ALA A 376 15.07 -19.94 -13.76
CA ALA A 376 14.83 -20.29 -12.36
C ALA A 376 15.27 -19.18 -11.39
N ASN A 377 16.20 -18.33 -11.81
CA ASN A 377 16.57 -17.11 -11.08
C ASN A 377 15.46 -16.04 -11.05
N TYR A 378 14.49 -16.13 -11.96
CA TYR A 378 13.45 -15.12 -12.17
C TYR A 378 12.03 -15.68 -12.06
N GLY A 379 11.88 -17.01 -11.93
CA GLY A 379 10.58 -17.67 -11.82
C GLY A 379 9.77 -17.15 -10.65
N PHE A 380 8.53 -16.76 -10.91
CA PHE A 380 7.63 -16.19 -9.91
C PHE A 380 6.62 -17.24 -9.39
N ASN A 381 6.12 -17.09 -8.16
CA ASN A 381 5.09 -17.98 -7.64
C ASN A 381 3.72 -17.61 -8.24
N LYS A 382 3.13 -18.52 -9.01
CA LYS A 382 1.87 -18.27 -9.74
C LYS A 382 0.69 -18.05 -8.80
N SER A 383 0.60 -18.80 -7.70
CA SER A 383 -0.51 -18.63 -6.74
C SER A 383 -0.59 -17.20 -6.20
N HIS A 384 0.55 -16.63 -5.81
CA HIS A 384 0.64 -15.24 -5.37
C HIS A 384 0.32 -14.26 -6.52
N ALA A 385 0.93 -14.45 -7.70
CA ALA A 385 0.68 -13.57 -8.85
C ALA A 385 -0.81 -13.53 -9.24
N VAL A 386 -1.48 -14.68 -9.30
CA VAL A 386 -2.90 -14.77 -9.66
C VAL A 386 -3.77 -14.12 -8.60
N ALA A 387 -3.56 -14.41 -7.31
CA ALA A 387 -4.34 -13.83 -6.23
C ALA A 387 -4.30 -12.30 -6.24
N TYR A 388 -3.11 -11.72 -6.34
CA TYR A 388 -2.96 -10.26 -6.35
C TYR A 388 -3.45 -9.64 -7.68
N SER A 389 -3.37 -10.38 -8.79
CA SER A 389 -3.93 -9.92 -10.07
C SER A 389 -5.46 -9.93 -10.08
N ILE A 390 -6.11 -10.79 -9.28
CA ILE A 390 -7.56 -10.74 -9.07
C ILE A 390 -7.94 -9.47 -8.30
N VAL A 391 -7.20 -9.10 -7.25
CA VAL A 391 -7.42 -7.84 -6.53
C VAL A 391 -7.19 -6.63 -7.45
N ALA A 392 -6.15 -6.66 -8.28
CA ALA A 392 -5.93 -5.65 -9.30
C ALA A 392 -7.08 -5.57 -10.31
N TYR A 393 -7.60 -6.71 -10.76
CA TYR A 393 -8.77 -6.77 -11.63
C TYR A 393 -10.02 -6.20 -10.95
N GLN A 394 -10.27 -6.52 -9.68
CA GLN A 394 -11.38 -5.98 -8.89
C GLN A 394 -11.31 -4.45 -8.80
N THR A 395 -10.14 -3.88 -8.49
CA THR A 395 -9.98 -2.41 -8.47
C THR A 395 -10.21 -1.78 -9.85
N ALA A 396 -9.71 -2.40 -10.93
CA ALA A 396 -9.95 -1.92 -12.28
C ALA A 396 -11.42 -2.03 -12.70
N TYR A 397 -12.13 -3.08 -12.29
CA TYR A 397 -13.55 -3.26 -12.53
C TYR A 397 -14.37 -2.16 -11.84
N LEU A 398 -14.08 -1.90 -10.56
CA LEU A 398 -14.71 -0.81 -9.83
C LEU A 398 -14.43 0.54 -10.50
N LYS A 399 -13.18 0.81 -10.90
CA LYS A 399 -12.84 2.03 -11.65
C LYS A 399 -13.57 2.13 -13.01
N ALA A 400 -13.73 1.02 -13.71
CA ALA A 400 -14.35 1.00 -15.03
C ALA A 400 -15.86 1.31 -14.96
N HIS A 401 -16.55 0.80 -13.93
CA HIS A 401 -18.02 0.86 -13.84
C HIS A 401 -18.56 1.89 -12.82
N PHE A 402 -17.77 2.23 -11.80
CA PHE A 402 -18.12 3.11 -10.67
C PHE A 402 -17.00 4.13 -10.43
N LEU A 403 -16.71 4.91 -11.48
CA LEU A 403 -15.53 5.77 -11.54
C LEU A 403 -15.49 6.81 -10.41
N GLU A 404 -16.60 7.51 -10.20
CA GLU A 404 -16.72 8.59 -9.22
C GLU A 404 -16.52 8.06 -7.79
N GLU A 405 -17.21 6.97 -7.45
CA GLU A 405 -17.13 6.33 -6.14
C GLU A 405 -15.74 5.73 -5.89
N PHE A 406 -15.15 5.09 -6.90
CA PHE A 406 -13.80 4.53 -6.80
C PHE A 406 -12.74 5.62 -6.57
N LEU A 407 -12.82 6.73 -7.30
CA LEU A 407 -11.89 7.85 -7.13
C LEU A 407 -12.08 8.54 -5.78
N ALA A 408 -13.32 8.71 -5.30
CA ALA A 408 -13.59 9.26 -3.97
C ALA A 408 -13.04 8.36 -2.84
N ALA A 409 -13.22 7.04 -2.95
CA ALA A 409 -12.65 6.08 -2.00
C ALA A 409 -11.11 6.12 -2.00
N ASN A 410 -10.48 6.21 -3.17
CA ASN A 410 -9.02 6.35 -3.27
C ASN A 410 -8.51 7.66 -2.66
N LEU A 411 -9.19 8.78 -2.93
CA LEU A 411 -8.84 10.08 -2.34
C LEU A 411 -8.94 10.03 -0.81
N THR A 412 -9.98 9.38 -0.28
CA THR A 412 -10.17 9.17 1.17
C THR A 412 -9.07 8.31 1.76
N ASN A 413 -8.71 7.18 1.14
CA ASN A 413 -7.68 6.28 1.68
C ASN A 413 -6.24 6.78 1.48
N LYS A 414 -6.05 7.93 0.82
CA LYS A 414 -4.73 8.47 0.46
C LYS A 414 -4.54 9.95 0.83
N TYR A 415 -5.46 10.56 1.57
CA TYR A 415 -5.40 12.00 1.83
C TYR A 415 -4.13 12.44 2.57
N ASP A 416 -3.57 11.58 3.42
CA ASP A 416 -2.30 11.86 4.14
C ASP A 416 -1.09 11.98 3.20
N ASN A 417 -1.20 11.52 1.95
CA ASN A 417 -0.12 11.57 0.96
C ASN A 417 -0.45 12.57 -0.15
N THR A 418 0.04 13.80 0.02
CA THR A 418 -0.16 14.92 -0.91
C THR A 418 0.22 14.60 -2.35
N ASP A 419 1.31 13.87 -2.58
CA ASP A 419 1.76 13.50 -3.93
C ASP A 419 0.74 12.57 -4.61
N LYS A 420 0.21 11.58 -3.87
CA LYS A 420 -0.82 10.67 -4.38
C LYS A 420 -2.14 11.39 -4.62
N VAL A 421 -2.56 12.27 -3.72
CA VAL A 421 -3.77 13.11 -3.90
C VAL A 421 -3.67 13.93 -5.17
N THR A 422 -2.52 14.57 -5.41
CA THR A 422 -2.29 15.37 -6.63
C THR A 422 -2.46 14.53 -7.89
N ILE A 423 -1.87 13.32 -7.92
CA ILE A 423 -1.99 12.39 -9.05
C ILE A 423 -3.45 11.97 -9.26
N LEU A 424 -4.20 11.68 -8.18
CA LEU A 424 -5.62 11.30 -8.24
C LEU A 424 -6.50 12.44 -8.74
N LEU A 425 -6.28 13.67 -8.27
CA LEU A 425 -7.01 14.86 -8.72
C LEU A 425 -6.75 15.16 -10.21
N GLU A 426 -5.51 14.97 -10.67
CA GLU A 426 -5.21 15.02 -12.11
C GLU A 426 -5.93 13.93 -12.90
N ASP A 427 -6.03 12.71 -12.36
CA ASP A 427 -6.78 11.61 -12.99
C ASP A 427 -8.27 11.95 -13.08
N CYS A 428 -8.86 12.52 -12.02
CA CYS A 428 -10.24 13.03 -12.02
C CYS A 428 -10.46 14.03 -13.16
N ARG A 429 -9.58 15.04 -13.27
CA ARG A 429 -9.64 16.05 -14.34
C ARG A 429 -9.54 15.43 -15.75
N LYS A 430 -8.61 14.48 -15.94
CA LYS A 430 -8.41 13.79 -17.24
C LYS A 430 -9.61 12.93 -17.63
N LEU A 431 -10.30 12.35 -16.65
CA LEU A 431 -11.47 11.50 -16.85
C LEU A 431 -12.80 12.27 -16.83
N GLY A 432 -12.76 13.59 -16.64
CA GLY A 432 -13.95 14.45 -16.64
C GLY A 432 -14.77 14.41 -15.35
N VAL A 433 -14.23 13.85 -14.27
CA VAL A 433 -14.87 13.81 -12.95
C VAL A 433 -14.61 15.13 -12.24
N LYS A 434 -15.69 15.84 -11.91
CA LYS A 434 -15.62 17.10 -11.18
C LYS A 434 -15.41 16.85 -9.70
N VAL A 435 -14.47 17.59 -9.12
CA VAL A 435 -14.23 17.63 -7.67
C VAL A 435 -14.59 19.01 -7.17
N GLN A 436 -15.66 19.09 -6.37
CA GLN A 436 -16.13 20.32 -5.75
C GLN A 436 -15.28 20.64 -4.52
N PRO A 437 -15.03 21.93 -4.22
CA PRO A 437 -14.37 22.33 -2.99
C PRO A 437 -15.20 21.90 -1.76
N PRO A 438 -14.58 21.83 -0.57
CA PRO A 438 -15.34 21.63 0.66
C PRO A 438 -16.31 22.80 0.89
N ASP A 439 -17.39 22.58 1.63
CA ASP A 439 -18.36 23.61 2.02
C ASP A 439 -18.81 23.36 3.47
N ILE A 440 -18.67 24.36 4.33
CA ILE A 440 -18.97 24.27 5.76
C ILE A 440 -20.46 24.01 6.06
N ASN A 441 -21.36 24.34 5.13
CA ASN A 441 -22.80 24.02 5.23
C ASN A 441 -23.13 22.60 4.75
N HIS A 442 -22.20 21.95 4.06
CA HIS A 442 -22.32 20.56 3.64
C HIS A 442 -21.09 19.76 4.08
N PRO A 443 -20.83 19.67 5.40
CA PRO A 443 -19.60 19.12 5.92
C PRO A 443 -19.50 17.61 5.68
N THR A 444 -18.41 17.18 5.07
CA THR A 444 -18.09 15.77 4.83
C THR A 444 -16.72 15.43 5.38
N VAL A 445 -16.63 14.44 6.28
CA VAL A 445 -15.35 13.95 6.82
C VAL A 445 -14.47 13.41 5.68
N ASN A 446 -14.98 12.38 4.99
CA ASN A 446 -14.35 11.73 3.87
C ASN A 446 -14.87 12.30 2.54
N PHE A 447 -14.19 11.99 1.44
CA PHE A 447 -14.70 12.34 0.12
C PHE A 447 -16.01 11.60 -0.14
N LYS A 448 -17.03 12.31 -0.62
CA LYS A 448 -18.34 11.74 -0.97
C LYS A 448 -18.65 11.99 -2.44
N VAL A 449 -19.59 11.23 -2.98
CA VAL A 449 -20.13 11.47 -4.31
C VAL A 449 -21.57 11.95 -4.17
N ILE A 450 -21.88 13.14 -4.70
CA ILE A 450 -23.23 13.69 -4.72
C ILE A 450 -23.56 14.05 -6.16
N LYS A 451 -24.63 13.46 -6.70
CA LYS A 451 -25.10 13.70 -8.08
C LYS A 451 -24.00 13.51 -9.15
N GLY A 452 -23.09 12.56 -8.94
CA GLY A 452 -21.98 12.27 -9.86
C GLY A 452 -20.78 13.22 -9.76
N GLU A 453 -20.75 14.09 -8.76
CA GLU A 453 -19.60 14.95 -8.47
C GLU A 453 -18.96 14.56 -7.13
N ILE A 454 -17.64 14.61 -7.05
CA ILE A 454 -16.91 14.31 -5.81
C ILE A 454 -16.87 15.56 -4.94
N ILE A 455 -17.37 15.48 -3.71
CA ILE A 455 -17.26 16.54 -2.71
C ILE A 455 -15.99 16.29 -1.88
N PHE A 456 -15.20 17.34 -1.70
CA PHE A 456 -13.93 17.25 -0.98
C PHE A 456 -14.13 16.87 0.49
N GLY A 457 -13.43 15.84 0.95
CA GLY A 457 -13.42 15.46 2.36
C GLY A 457 -12.63 16.48 3.20
N MET A 458 -13.25 17.07 4.20
CA MET A 458 -12.61 18.10 5.03
C MET A 458 -11.47 17.56 5.88
N ALA A 459 -11.44 16.26 6.19
CA ALA A 459 -10.32 15.63 6.89
C ALA A 459 -9.02 15.63 6.06
N ALA A 460 -9.12 15.80 4.73
CA ALA A 460 -7.96 15.93 3.85
C ALA A 460 -7.33 17.34 3.87
N ILE A 461 -7.96 18.31 4.54
CA ILE A 461 -7.46 19.67 4.63
C ILE A 461 -6.37 19.73 5.71
N LYS A 462 -5.25 20.36 5.38
CA LYS A 462 -4.12 20.48 6.32
C LYS A 462 -4.55 21.20 7.59
N ASN A 463 -4.17 20.64 8.73
CA ASN A 463 -4.53 21.09 10.08
C ASN A 463 -6.01 20.89 10.48
N VAL A 464 -6.82 20.22 9.67
CA VAL A 464 -8.21 19.89 10.00
C VAL A 464 -8.29 18.41 10.34
N GLY A 465 -8.49 18.09 11.62
CA GLY A 465 -8.63 16.70 12.08
C GLY A 465 -10.06 16.16 11.90
N VAL A 466 -10.22 14.84 11.90
CA VAL A 466 -11.53 14.17 11.82
C VAL A 466 -12.49 14.67 12.91
N GLN A 467 -12.02 14.84 14.14
CA GLN A 467 -12.81 15.36 15.26
C GLN A 467 -13.35 16.77 15.00
N ALA A 468 -12.56 17.64 14.35
CA ALA A 468 -12.99 18.98 13.98
C ALA A 468 -14.15 18.93 12.97
N VAL A 469 -14.10 18.02 11.99
CA VAL A 469 -15.18 17.88 11.01
C VAL A 469 -16.44 17.26 11.64
N GLN A 470 -16.28 16.29 12.54
CA GLN A 470 -17.40 15.70 13.29
C GLN A 470 -18.09 16.74 14.18
N GLU A 471 -17.33 17.62 14.82
CA GLU A 471 -17.86 18.77 15.56
C GLU A 471 -18.65 19.71 14.64
N ILE A 472 -18.12 20.05 13.46
CA ILE A 472 -18.84 20.88 12.47
C ILE A 472 -20.17 20.23 12.07
N GLN A 473 -20.17 18.93 11.78
CA GLN A 473 -21.37 18.18 11.43
C GLN A 473 -22.41 18.19 12.56
N SER A 474 -21.99 17.85 13.78
CA SER A 474 -22.85 17.82 14.96
C SER A 474 -23.46 19.20 15.23
N VAL A 475 -22.67 20.27 15.14
CA VAL A 475 -23.15 21.64 15.37
C VAL A 475 -24.14 22.07 14.28
N HIS A 476 -23.87 21.77 13.01
CA HIS A 476 -24.79 22.07 11.91
C HIS A 476 -26.12 21.33 12.04
N GLU A 477 -26.08 20.03 12.37
CA GLU A 477 -27.28 19.22 12.63
C GLU A 477 -28.09 19.75 13.81
N ASN A 478 -27.44 20.13 14.91
CA ASN A 478 -28.08 20.71 16.09
C ASN A 478 -28.69 22.10 15.82
N LEU A 479 -28.08 22.88 14.94
CA LEU A 479 -28.58 24.18 14.50
C LEU A 479 -29.82 24.06 13.61
N GLY A 480 -29.90 23.01 12.79
CA GLY A 480 -30.99 22.79 11.84
C GLY A 480 -31.07 23.83 10.72
N ARG A 481 -30.04 24.67 10.55
CA ARG A 481 -29.91 25.71 9.52
C ARG A 481 -28.45 25.86 9.09
N ASP A 482 -28.27 26.43 7.92
CA ASP A 482 -26.94 26.80 7.43
C ASP A 482 -26.32 27.94 8.24
N PHE A 483 -25.00 27.90 8.33
CA PHE A 483 -24.20 28.99 8.85
C PHE A 483 -24.26 30.16 7.86
N THR A 484 -24.37 31.38 8.39
CA THR A 484 -24.53 32.58 7.57
C THR A 484 -23.25 33.40 7.42
N SER A 485 -22.29 33.24 8.33
CA SER A 485 -21.00 33.96 8.32
C SER A 485 -19.94 33.25 9.14
N ILE A 486 -18.67 33.66 8.98
CA ILE A 486 -17.56 33.14 9.80
C ILE A 486 -17.75 33.43 11.30
N TYR A 487 -18.40 34.56 11.65
CA TYR A 487 -18.75 34.92 13.02
C TYR A 487 -19.87 34.03 13.57
N ASP A 488 -20.90 33.75 12.78
CA ASP A 488 -21.98 32.81 13.14
C ASP A 488 -21.40 31.41 13.38
N PHE A 489 -20.50 30.96 12.50
CA PHE A 489 -19.77 29.70 12.66
C PHE A 489 -18.95 29.65 13.96
N CYS A 490 -18.08 30.65 14.21
CA CYS A 490 -17.23 30.70 15.40
C CYS A 490 -18.03 30.85 16.70
N SER A 491 -19.26 31.38 16.65
CA SER A 491 -20.12 31.54 17.83
C SER A 491 -20.74 30.22 18.31
N HIS A 492 -20.90 29.24 17.41
CA HIS A 492 -21.51 27.95 17.74
C HIS A 492 -20.45 26.88 18.02
N ILE A 493 -19.34 26.86 17.27
CA ILE A 493 -18.39 25.74 17.33
C ILE A 493 -17.43 25.77 18.51
N ASP A 494 -17.01 24.62 19.05
CA ASP A 494 -15.94 24.57 20.05
C ASP A 494 -14.57 24.94 19.45
N THR A 495 -14.08 26.12 19.79
CA THR A 495 -12.81 26.67 19.31
C THR A 495 -11.58 25.94 19.85
N ARG A 496 -11.74 25.07 20.86
CA ARG A 496 -10.68 24.16 21.33
C ARG A 496 -10.48 23.01 20.35
N VAL A 497 -11.56 22.55 19.73
CA VAL A 497 -11.56 21.49 18.72
C VAL A 497 -11.22 22.07 17.35
N VAL A 498 -11.91 23.14 16.96
CA VAL A 498 -11.68 23.89 15.71
C VAL A 498 -10.82 25.12 16.02
N ASN A 499 -9.51 24.89 16.15
CA ASN A 499 -8.55 25.93 16.48
C ASN A 499 -8.24 26.86 15.29
N LYS A 500 -7.49 27.94 15.55
CA LYS A 500 -7.08 28.92 14.53
C LYS A 500 -6.44 28.29 13.29
N ARG A 501 -5.57 27.28 13.46
CA ARG A 501 -4.91 26.61 12.32
C ARG A 501 -5.90 25.79 11.48
N ALA A 502 -6.90 25.19 12.10
CA ALA A 502 -7.97 24.49 11.39
C ALA A 502 -8.82 25.48 10.57
N LEU A 503 -9.18 26.64 11.16
CA LEU A 503 -9.89 27.71 10.44
C LEU A 503 -9.08 28.25 9.26
N GLU A 504 -7.79 28.51 9.45
CA GLU A 504 -6.88 28.90 8.36
C GLU A 504 -6.93 27.87 7.23
N GLY A 505 -6.81 26.57 7.55
CA GLY A 505 -6.93 25.49 6.59
C GLY A 505 -8.26 25.49 5.83
N LEU A 506 -9.39 25.59 6.54
CA LEU A 506 -10.73 25.60 5.98
C LEU A 506 -10.97 26.80 5.03
N VAL A 507 -10.53 28.00 5.44
CA VAL A 507 -10.63 29.20 4.59
C VAL A 507 -9.76 29.05 3.35
N LEU A 508 -8.53 28.56 3.49
CA LEU A 508 -7.62 28.35 2.36
C LEU A 508 -8.17 27.32 1.37
N ALA A 509 -8.82 26.27 1.87
CA ALA A 509 -9.46 25.22 1.08
C ALA A 509 -10.73 25.68 0.36
N GLY A 510 -11.33 26.80 0.78
CA GLY A 510 -12.57 27.33 0.20
C GLY A 510 -13.85 26.88 0.90
N ALA A 511 -13.76 26.30 2.10
CA ALA A 511 -14.93 25.86 2.87
C ALA A 511 -15.92 26.98 3.21
N PHE A 512 -15.47 28.23 3.18
CA PHE A 512 -16.25 29.43 3.48
C PHE A 512 -16.69 30.20 2.23
N ASP A 513 -16.43 29.68 1.01
CA ASP A 513 -16.77 30.38 -0.24
C ASP A 513 -18.30 30.57 -0.42
N SER A 514 -19.11 29.76 0.27
CA SER A 514 -20.57 29.85 0.27
C SER A 514 -21.12 31.09 1.00
N PHE A 515 -20.33 31.71 1.91
CA PHE A 515 -20.74 32.88 2.70
C PHE A 515 -20.62 34.22 1.94
N GLY A 516 -20.16 34.20 0.69
CA GLY A 516 -19.82 35.41 -0.06
C GLY A 516 -18.54 36.08 0.45
N GLY A 517 -18.17 37.22 -0.12
CA GLY A 517 -16.87 37.86 0.14
C GLY A 517 -15.69 37.09 -0.48
N SER A 518 -14.46 37.57 -0.25
CA SER A 518 -13.24 36.93 -0.74
C SER A 518 -12.53 36.15 0.36
N ARG A 519 -11.82 35.07 0.00
CA ARG A 519 -10.98 34.32 0.93
C ARG A 519 -9.94 35.19 1.67
N ALA A 520 -9.52 36.29 1.07
CA ALA A 520 -8.65 37.28 1.70
C ALA A 520 -9.31 37.96 2.91
N GLN A 521 -10.59 38.31 2.78
CA GLN A 521 -11.38 38.92 3.85
C GLN A 521 -11.61 37.90 4.97
N HIS A 522 -12.04 36.68 4.62
CA HIS A 522 -12.24 35.61 5.60
C HIS A 522 -10.97 35.24 6.35
N PHE A 523 -9.82 35.23 5.68
CA PHE A 523 -8.54 34.90 6.30
C PHE A 523 -8.05 36.01 7.25
N GLY A 524 -8.31 37.28 6.92
CA GLY A 524 -7.98 38.42 7.78
C GLY A 524 -8.77 38.44 9.08
N GLU A 525 -10.03 37.98 9.05
CA GLU A 525 -10.96 38.04 10.18
C GLU A 525 -10.93 36.85 11.13
N ILE A 526 -10.09 35.84 10.89
CA ILE A 526 -10.08 34.62 11.70
C ILE A 526 -9.87 34.94 13.19
N GLU A 527 -8.98 35.87 13.51
CA GLU A 527 -8.70 36.24 14.92
C GLU A 527 -9.88 36.96 15.57
N GLU A 528 -10.49 37.94 14.87
CA GLU A 528 -11.63 38.69 15.39
C GLU A 528 -12.87 37.80 15.52
N ALA A 529 -13.10 36.88 14.57
CA ALA A 529 -14.20 35.92 14.61
C ALA A 529 -14.08 34.95 15.80
N LEU A 530 -12.88 34.45 16.09
CA LEU A 530 -12.60 33.61 17.25
C LEU A 530 -12.80 34.38 18.58
N ALA A 531 -12.35 35.63 18.63
CA ALA A 531 -12.53 36.49 19.80
C ALA A 531 -14.01 36.79 20.05
N PHE A 532 -14.77 37.06 18.99
CA PHE A 532 -16.21 37.28 19.03
C PHE A 532 -16.97 36.04 19.54
N GLY A 533 -16.66 34.85 18.99
CA GLY A 533 -17.26 33.60 19.43
C GLY A 533 -16.99 33.29 20.90
N SER A 534 -15.75 33.51 21.35
CA SER A 534 -15.37 33.33 22.77
C SER A 534 -16.10 34.28 23.70
N LYS A 535 -16.24 35.56 23.31
CA LYS A 535 -17.00 36.56 24.07
C LYS A 535 -18.47 36.18 24.20
N LEU A 536 -19.11 35.75 23.11
CA LEU A 536 -20.50 35.28 23.13
C LEU A 536 -20.73 34.10 24.06
N LYS A 537 -19.82 33.11 24.04
CA LYS A 537 -19.89 31.95 24.94
C LYS A 537 -19.77 32.34 26.40
N SER A 538 -18.81 33.21 26.74
CA SER A 538 -18.66 33.72 28.11
C SER A 538 -19.90 34.48 28.61
N VAL A 539 -20.57 35.24 27.73
CA VAL A 539 -21.79 35.98 28.09
C VAL A 539 -22.94 35.01 28.33
N LYS A 540 -23.11 33.99 27.50
CA LYS A 540 -24.13 32.94 27.69
C LYS A 540 -23.92 32.17 29.00
N GLU A 541 -22.69 31.73 29.28
CA GLU A 541 -22.34 31.00 30.51
C GLU A 541 -22.60 31.86 31.76
N SER A 542 -22.24 33.14 31.72
CA SER A 542 -22.49 34.08 32.83
C SER A 542 -23.97 34.37 33.09
N HIS A 543 -24.83 34.21 32.08
CA HIS A 543 -26.27 34.41 32.21
C HIS A 543 -27.01 33.19 32.76
N THR A 544 -26.51 31.97 32.52
CA THR A 544 -27.08 30.73 33.09
C THR A 544 -26.95 30.63 34.62
N ASP A 545 -25.94 31.29 35.22
CA ASP A 545 -25.73 31.34 36.68
C ASP A 545 -26.43 32.53 37.37
N SER A 546 -27.21 33.32 36.63
CA SER A 546 -27.91 34.49 37.16
C SER A 546 -29.36 34.19 37.52
N LEU A 547 -29.79 34.57 38.73
CA LEU A 547 -31.16 34.43 39.25
C LEU A 547 -32.24 35.17 38.42
N PHE A 548 -31.85 35.90 37.37
CA PHE A 548 -32.70 36.68 36.47
C PHE A 548 -32.84 36.08 35.04
N ALA A 549 -32.50 34.80 34.85
CA ALA A 549 -32.54 34.12 33.55
C ALA A 549 -33.94 34.01 32.89
N SER A 550 -35.01 34.45 33.55
CA SER A 550 -36.40 34.36 33.05
C SER A 550 -36.85 35.56 32.22
N SER A 551 -35.99 36.55 32.00
CA SER A 551 -36.35 37.75 31.23
C SER A 551 -35.21 38.21 30.33
N THR A 552 -35.07 37.56 29.18
CA THR A 552 -34.48 38.18 27.99
C THR A 552 -34.89 37.44 26.72
N ASP A 553 -35.81 38.07 26.00
CA ASP A 553 -35.88 37.98 24.55
C ASP A 553 -34.49 38.24 23.96
N THR A 554 -34.13 37.42 22.97
CA THR A 554 -33.03 37.56 21.99
C THR A 554 -32.20 38.85 22.07
N MET A 555 -31.02 38.79 22.69
CA MET A 555 -29.97 39.77 22.40
C MET A 555 -29.50 39.56 20.95
N ASP A 556 -29.96 40.43 20.04
CA ASP A 556 -29.45 40.52 18.67
C ASP A 556 -28.03 41.10 18.70
N PHE A 557 -27.03 40.23 18.83
CA PHE A 557 -25.65 40.63 18.57
C PHE A 557 -25.51 40.88 17.06
N GLN A 558 -25.33 42.14 16.68
CA GLN A 558 -25.01 42.47 15.29
C GLN A 558 -23.70 41.79 14.90
N LEU A 559 -23.78 40.94 13.88
CA LEU A 559 -22.61 40.30 13.28
C LEU A 559 -21.72 41.39 12.65
N PRO A 560 -20.40 41.41 12.94
CA PRO A 560 -19.48 42.32 12.28
C PRO A 560 -19.47 42.11 10.76
N SER A 561 -19.26 43.19 10.01
CA SER A 561 -19.08 43.12 8.56
C SER A 561 -17.66 42.69 8.21
N LEU A 562 -17.49 41.93 7.12
CA LEU A 562 -16.18 41.58 6.59
C LEU A 562 -15.36 42.85 6.25
N PRO A 563 -14.03 42.83 6.42
CA PRO A 563 -13.16 43.97 6.23
C PRO A 563 -13.02 44.26 4.75
N ASP A 564 -12.79 45.52 4.38
CA ASP A 564 -12.53 45.90 3.00
C ASP A 564 -11.05 45.61 2.66
N VAL A 565 -10.79 44.38 2.21
CA VAL A 565 -9.46 43.89 1.84
C VAL A 565 -9.46 43.48 0.38
N ARG A 566 -8.39 43.85 -0.33
CA ARG A 566 -8.19 43.44 -1.73
C ARG A 566 -8.22 41.90 -1.84
N PRO A 567 -9.04 41.33 -2.73
CA PRO A 567 -9.02 39.90 -3.02
C PRO A 567 -7.64 39.44 -3.51
N TRP A 568 -7.23 38.23 -3.12
CA TRP A 568 -6.02 37.61 -3.67
C TRP A 568 -6.14 37.45 -5.18
N ASP A 569 -5.03 37.69 -5.88
CA ASP A 569 -4.99 37.35 -7.30
C ASP A 569 -4.98 35.83 -7.51
N ASN A 570 -5.19 35.37 -8.74
CA ASN A 570 -5.27 33.94 -9.04
C ASN A 570 -3.99 33.16 -8.65
N LYS A 571 -2.82 33.77 -8.79
CA LYS A 571 -1.54 33.09 -8.50
C LYS A 571 -1.35 32.96 -6.99
N GLU A 572 -1.64 34.01 -6.25
CA GLU A 572 -1.61 34.04 -4.78
C GLU A 572 -2.66 33.08 -4.21
N ARG A 573 -3.89 33.09 -4.74
CA ARG A 573 -4.97 32.19 -4.31
C ARG A 573 -4.57 30.73 -4.49
N LEU A 574 -4.07 30.34 -5.68
CA LEU A 574 -3.65 28.95 -5.95
C LEU A 574 -2.45 28.53 -5.09
N ALA A 575 -1.50 29.44 -4.81
CA ALA A 575 -0.39 29.15 -3.92
C ALA A 575 -0.85 28.90 -2.48
N LYS A 576 -1.86 29.64 -2.01
CA LYS A 576 -2.46 29.46 -0.68
C LYS A 576 -3.40 28.25 -0.60
N GLU A 577 -4.14 27.94 -1.66
CA GLU A 577 -4.88 26.68 -1.78
C GLU A 577 -3.94 25.48 -1.65
N ARG A 578 -2.81 25.52 -2.36
CA ARG A 578 -1.76 24.50 -2.23
C ARG A 578 -1.21 24.43 -0.80
N GLN A 579 -1.06 25.54 -0.11
CA GLN A 579 -0.63 25.53 1.30
C GLN A 579 -1.65 24.81 2.21
N GLY A 580 -2.95 24.99 1.97
CA GLY A 580 -4.03 24.42 2.77
C GLY A 580 -4.44 22.99 2.39
N LEU A 581 -4.32 22.61 1.12
CA LEU A 581 -4.73 21.30 0.59
C LEU A 581 -3.56 20.36 0.30
N GLY A 582 -2.33 20.90 0.23
CA GLY A 582 -1.11 20.18 -0.14
C GLY A 582 -0.67 20.42 -1.58
#